data_AF-A0A924B1V1-F1
#
_entry.id   AF-A0A924B1V1-F1
#
_cell.length_a   1.000
_cell.length_b   1.000
_cell.length_c   1.000
_cell.angle_alpha   90.00
_cell.angle_beta   90.00
_cell.angle_gamma   90.00
#
_symmetry.space_group_name_H-M   'P 1'
#
loop_
_entity.id
_entity.type
_entity.pdbx_description
1 polymer ?
#
loop_
_entity_poly.entity_id
_entity_poly.type
_entity_poly.pdbx_seq_one_letter_code
_entity_poly.pdbx_strand_id
1 'polypeptide(L)'
;MRPFILTAIISLLTTSVFAADPSVKITSFSYVTGSNRMAELCGEVSDTTSPQTYVQVTVDPNTKNPAAYNVYAGRGKFCTVVVTYTGSAIAEIL
;
A
#
# COMPACT_ATOMS: atom_id res chain seq x y z
N MET A 1 12.90 57.22 24.06
CA MET A 1 11.79 56.27 23.84
C MET A 1 11.94 55.68 22.45
N ARG A 2 12.41 54.43 22.34
CA ARG A 2 12.60 53.71 21.06
C ARG A 2 11.84 52.38 21.18
N PRO A 3 10.84 52.10 20.32
CA PRO A 3 10.23 50.79 20.26
C PRO A 3 11.00 49.94 19.24
N PHE A 4 11.87 49.06 19.72
CA PHE A 4 12.61 48.12 18.87
C PHE A 4 12.57 46.72 19.49
N ILE A 5 11.39 46.22 19.83
CA ILE A 5 11.22 44.82 20.28
C ILE A 5 9.85 44.33 19.79
N LEU A 6 9.67 44.12 18.49
CA LEU A 6 8.44 43.49 17.98
C LEU A 6 8.62 42.91 16.57
N THR A 7 9.67 42.12 16.33
CA THR A 7 9.89 41.52 15.00
C THR A 7 10.62 40.19 14.98
N ALA A 8 10.51 39.36 16.02
CA ALA A 8 11.27 38.11 16.11
C ALA A 8 10.49 36.85 16.55
N ILE A 9 9.16 36.79 16.39
CA ILE A 9 8.35 35.63 16.87
C ILE A 9 7.47 35.01 15.77
N ILE A 10 7.62 35.36 14.48
CA ILE A 10 6.72 34.85 13.41
C ILE A 10 7.37 33.80 12.50
N SER A 11 8.68 33.53 12.60
CA SER A 11 9.36 32.58 11.69
C SER A 11 9.40 31.12 12.16
N LEU A 12 8.67 30.73 13.22
CA LEU A 12 8.76 29.37 13.79
C LEU A 12 7.58 28.43 13.42
N LEU A 13 6.73 28.82 12.47
CA LEU A 13 5.65 27.97 11.97
C LEU A 13 5.80 27.85 10.45
N THR A 14 5.88 26.62 9.91
CA THR A 14 5.40 26.17 8.58
C THR A 14 6.26 25.13 7.83
N THR A 15 7.02 24.25 8.51
CA THR A 15 7.48 23.01 7.85
C THR A 15 6.87 21.79 8.51
N SER A 16 5.55 21.64 8.40
CA SER A 16 4.92 20.33 8.54
C SER A 16 5.39 19.47 7.35
N VAL A 17 6.48 18.75 7.55
CA VAL A 17 6.92 17.71 6.63
C VAL A 17 5.89 16.61 6.71
N PHE A 18 4.91 16.63 5.79
CA PHE A 18 4.01 15.50 5.60
C PHE A 18 4.83 14.38 4.97
N ALA A 19 5.30 13.45 5.81
CA ALA A 19 5.71 12.15 5.29
C ALA A 19 4.47 11.55 4.62
N ALA A 20 4.60 11.15 3.35
CA ALA A 20 3.53 10.42 2.68
C ALA A 20 3.29 9.11 3.44
N ASP A 21 2.03 8.80 3.72
CA ASP A 21 1.68 7.54 4.36
C ASP A 21 1.99 6.38 3.40
N PRO A 22 2.64 5.30 3.87
CA PRO A 22 2.89 4.13 3.05
C PRO A 22 1.59 3.64 2.42
N SER A 23 1.63 3.35 1.12
CA SER A 23 0.45 2.91 0.38
C SER A 23 0.76 1.70 -0.47
N VAL A 24 -0.26 0.89 -0.74
CA VAL A 24 -0.17 -0.27 -1.61
C VAL A 24 -1.19 -0.17 -2.73
N LYS A 25 -0.77 -0.52 -3.95
CA LYS A 25 -1.62 -0.55 -5.13
C LYS A 25 -1.45 -1.85 -5.87
N ILE A 26 -2.55 -2.54 -6.16
CA ILE A 26 -2.56 -3.66 -7.10
C ILE A 26 -2.39 -3.08 -8.52
N THR A 27 -1.36 -3.53 -9.23
CA THR A 27 -1.01 -3.05 -10.56
C THR A 27 -1.46 -3.99 -11.67
N SER A 28 -1.58 -5.29 -11.38
CA SER A 28 -2.10 -6.28 -12.32
C SER A 28 -2.85 -7.40 -11.61
N PHE A 29 -3.84 -7.94 -12.31
CA PHE A 29 -4.59 -9.14 -11.91
C PHE A 29 -4.89 -9.93 -13.19
N SER A 30 -4.19 -11.04 -13.41
CA SER A 30 -4.26 -11.82 -14.64
C SER A 30 -4.60 -13.27 -14.33
N TYR A 31 -5.67 -13.80 -14.92
CA TYR A 31 -6.01 -15.21 -14.77
C TYR A 31 -4.94 -16.08 -15.43
N VAL A 32 -4.50 -17.11 -14.71
CA VAL A 32 -3.61 -18.13 -15.28
C VAL A 32 -4.46 -18.99 -16.23
N THR A 33 -4.07 -19.05 -17.50
CA THR A 33 -4.83 -19.77 -18.54
C THR A 33 -4.99 -21.24 -18.17
N GLY A 34 -6.23 -21.75 -18.19
CA GLY A 34 -6.57 -23.14 -17.88
C GLY A 34 -7.88 -23.27 -17.10
N SER A 35 -8.25 -24.48 -16.69
CA SER A 35 -9.43 -24.76 -15.86
C SER A 35 -9.24 -24.41 -14.37
N ASN A 36 -8.12 -23.82 -14.00
CA ASN A 36 -7.75 -23.58 -12.61
C ASN A 36 -8.21 -22.19 -12.17
N ARG A 37 -8.76 -22.11 -10.96
CA ARG A 37 -9.21 -20.88 -10.30
C ARG A 37 -8.02 -20.07 -9.78
N MET A 38 -7.07 -19.74 -10.63
CA MET A 38 -5.81 -19.10 -10.26
C MET A 38 -5.59 -17.80 -11.03
N ALA A 39 -5.02 -16.81 -10.36
CA ALA A 39 -4.59 -15.57 -10.98
C ALA A 39 -3.21 -15.16 -10.45
N GLU A 40 -2.39 -14.59 -11.33
CA GLU A 40 -1.25 -13.79 -10.95
C GLU A 40 -1.72 -12.40 -10.55
N LEU A 41 -1.34 -11.97 -9.36
CA LEU A 41 -1.60 -10.64 -8.84
C LEU A 41 -0.26 -9.98 -8.55
N CYS A 42 -0.05 -8.79 -9.11
CA CYS A 42 1.09 -7.95 -8.77
C CYS A 42 0.65 -6.62 -8.21
N GLY A 43 1.49 -6.04 -7.36
CA GLY A 43 1.28 -4.72 -6.79
C GLY A 43 2.59 -4.03 -6.45
N GLU A 44 2.45 -2.80 -5.99
CA GLU A 44 3.55 -1.91 -5.62
C GLU A 44 3.25 -1.23 -4.30
N VAL A 45 4.26 -1.19 -3.43
CA VAL A 45 4.26 -0.43 -2.18
C VAL A 45 5.05 0.85 -2.41
N SER A 46 4.42 1.98 -2.13
CA SER A 46 5.01 3.33 -2.22
C SER A 46 5.21 3.93 -0.85
N ASP A 47 6.14 4.88 -0.76
CA ASP A 47 6.37 5.73 0.41
C ASP A 47 6.71 4.99 1.72
N THR A 48 7.15 3.72 1.62
CA THR A 48 7.63 2.94 2.76
C THR A 48 9.09 3.26 3.11
N THR A 49 9.31 3.63 4.38
CA THR A 49 10.65 3.78 4.95
C THR A 49 11.22 2.44 5.44
N SER A 50 10.36 1.45 5.69
CA SER A 50 10.75 0.13 6.19
C SER A 50 11.39 -0.71 5.08
N PRO A 51 12.56 -1.33 5.30
CA PRO A 51 13.13 -2.31 4.37
C PRO A 51 12.31 -3.60 4.28
N GLN A 52 11.43 -3.84 5.27
CA GLN A 52 10.60 -5.02 5.36
C GLN A 52 9.14 -4.58 5.43
N THR A 53 8.45 -4.66 4.29
CA THR A 53 7.01 -4.46 4.24
C THR A 53 6.34 -5.76 3.82
N TYR A 54 5.31 -6.13 4.57
CA TYR A 54 4.41 -7.21 4.24
C TYR A 54 3.07 -6.60 3.81
N VAL A 55 2.45 -7.22 2.82
CA VAL A 55 1.15 -6.82 2.30
C VAL A 55 0.20 -7.98 2.53
N GLN A 56 -0.95 -7.72 3.15
CA GLN A 56 -2.06 -8.65 3.13
C GLN A 56 -2.92 -8.37 1.91
N VAL A 57 -3.11 -9.40 1.09
CA VAL A 57 -4.00 -9.38 -0.06
C VAL A 57 -5.23 -10.21 0.27
N THR A 58 -6.40 -9.58 0.28
CA THR A 58 -7.68 -10.27 0.44
C THR A 58 -8.35 -10.41 -0.92
N VAL A 59 -8.51 -11.66 -1.35
CA VAL A 59 -9.09 -12.05 -2.64
C VAL A 59 -10.55 -12.44 -2.44
N ASP A 60 -11.39 -12.05 -3.41
CA ASP A 60 -12.83 -12.23 -3.41
C ASP A 60 -13.50 -11.68 -2.13
N PRO A 61 -13.19 -10.44 -1.68
CA PRO A 61 -13.59 -9.90 -0.37
C PRO A 61 -15.11 -9.82 -0.17
N ASN A 62 -15.87 -9.69 -1.26
CA ASN A 62 -17.34 -9.55 -1.23
C ASN A 62 -18.06 -10.90 -1.36
N THR A 63 -17.36 -12.02 -1.19
CA THR A 63 -17.93 -13.37 -1.30
C THR A 63 -18.08 -14.03 0.07
N LYS A 64 -18.68 -15.22 0.10
CA LYS A 64 -18.86 -16.00 1.34
C LYS A 64 -17.54 -16.58 1.87
N ASN A 65 -16.52 -16.70 1.01
CA ASN A 65 -15.24 -17.34 1.33
C ASN A 65 -14.08 -16.49 0.80
N PRO A 66 -13.83 -15.29 1.37
CA PRO A 66 -12.66 -14.51 1.02
C PRO A 66 -11.37 -15.25 1.45
N ALA A 67 -10.31 -15.10 0.68
CA ALA A 67 -9.00 -15.70 0.96
C ALA A 67 -7.96 -14.62 1.22
N ALA A 68 -7.18 -14.76 2.30
CA ALA A 68 -6.12 -13.82 2.66
C ALA A 68 -4.73 -14.42 2.38
N TYR A 69 -3.86 -13.62 1.75
CA TYR A 69 -2.48 -13.98 1.41
C TYR A 69 -1.53 -12.91 1.96
N ASN A 70 -0.57 -13.30 2.80
CA ASN A 70 0.48 -12.41 3.25
C ASN A 70 1.67 -12.52 2.30
N VAL A 71 2.05 -11.40 1.68
CA VAL A 71 3.11 -11.33 0.67
C VAL A 71 4.21 -10.40 1.17
N TYR A 72 5.46 -10.83 1.05
CA TYR A 72 6.59 -9.96 1.29
C TYR A 72 6.82 -9.03 0.09
N ALA A 73 6.75 -7.72 0.29
CA ALA A 73 6.88 -6.71 -0.76
C ALA A 73 8.17 -5.88 -0.67
N GLY A 74 8.89 -5.93 0.46
CA GLY A 74 10.09 -5.12 0.66
C GLY A 74 9.80 -3.63 0.47
N ARG A 75 10.62 -2.91 -0.29
CA ARG A 75 10.42 -1.47 -0.61
C ARG A 75 9.93 -1.23 -2.04
N GLY A 76 9.08 -2.11 -2.58
CA GLY A 76 8.66 -1.94 -3.96
C GLY A 76 7.60 -2.90 -4.40
N LYS A 77 7.92 -3.69 -5.43
CA LYS A 77 6.94 -4.49 -6.17
C LYS A 77 6.87 -5.91 -5.62
N PHE A 78 5.68 -6.47 -5.67
CA PHE A 78 5.43 -7.88 -5.38
C PHE A 78 4.56 -8.49 -6.45
N CYS A 79 4.71 -9.80 -6.64
CA CYS A 79 3.80 -10.63 -7.42
C CYS A 79 3.54 -11.93 -6.65
N THR A 80 2.32 -12.42 -6.69
CA THR A 80 1.91 -13.67 -6.05
C THR A 80 0.85 -14.38 -6.91
N VAL A 81 0.73 -15.69 -6.73
CA VAL A 81 -0.35 -16.48 -7.32
C VAL A 81 -1.41 -16.69 -6.26
N VAL A 82 -2.64 -16.32 -6.58
CA VAL A 82 -3.80 -16.44 -5.70
C VAL A 82 -4.85 -17.35 -6.30
N VAL A 83 -5.66 -17.94 -5.43
CA VAL A 83 -6.88 -18.65 -5.83
C VAL A 83 -8.03 -17.63 -5.85
N THR A 84 -8.77 -17.57 -6.95
CA THR A 84 -9.89 -16.63 -7.12
C THR A 84 -11.03 -17.23 -7.92
N TYR A 85 -12.24 -16.82 -7.56
CA TYR A 85 -13.51 -17.20 -8.18
C TYR A 85 -14.16 -16.03 -8.91
N THR A 86 -13.98 -14.80 -8.42
CA THR A 86 -14.61 -13.60 -8.97
C THR A 86 -13.62 -12.64 -9.62
N GLY A 87 -12.33 -12.79 -9.33
CA GLY A 87 -11.28 -11.93 -9.87
C GLY A 87 -11.20 -10.57 -9.19
N SER A 88 -11.57 -10.50 -7.92
CA SER A 88 -11.47 -9.25 -7.14
C SER A 88 -10.44 -9.40 -6.03
N ALA A 89 -9.70 -8.33 -5.74
CA ALA A 89 -8.75 -8.30 -4.63
C ALA A 89 -8.59 -6.88 -4.07
N ILE A 90 -8.34 -6.81 -2.77
CA ILE A 90 -7.89 -5.61 -2.06
C ILE A 90 -6.56 -5.92 -1.38
N ALA A 91 -5.74 -4.90 -1.16
CA ALA A 91 -4.44 -5.03 -0.53
C ALA A 91 -4.26 -3.96 0.54
N GLU A 92 -3.63 -4.34 1.65
CA GLU A 92 -3.27 -3.45 2.75
C GLU A 92 -1.87 -3.78 3.28
N ILE A 93 -1.17 -2.77 3.78
CA ILE A 93 0.15 -2.93 4.41
C ILE A 93 -0.06 -3.42 5.84
N LEU A 94 0.73 -4.42 6.25
CA LEU A 94 0.78 -4.95 7.62
C LEU A 94 1.80 -4.23 8.49
#